data_AF-A0A381I9N5-F1
#
_entry.id   AF-A0A381I9N5-F1
#
_cell.length_a   1.000
_cell.length_b   1.000
_cell.length_c   1.000
_cell.angle_alpha   90.00
_cell.angle_beta   90.00
_cell.angle_gamma   90.00
#
_symmetry.space_group_name_H-M   'P 1'
#
loop_
_entity.id
_entity.type
_entity.pdbx_description
1 polymer ?
#
loop_
_entity_poly.entity_id
_entity_poly.type
_entity_poly.pdbx_seq_one_letter_code
_entity_poly.pdbx_strand_id
1 'polypeptide(L)' 'MCVGDEIEVMGPYKETMFTKIEEMYNEEGEAIESAPHPRQIVKLKLSVKVGKDYMLRKVIEEKVEE' A
#
# COMPACT_ATOMS: atom_id res chain seq x y z
N MET A 1 -3.88 2.71 6.25
CA MET A 1 -3.57 1.64 5.28
C MET A 1 -3.32 0.38 6.10
N CYS A 2 -3.94 -0.74 5.75
CA CYS A 2 -3.92 -1.98 6.55
C CYS A 2 -3.50 -3.18 5.69
N VAL A 3 -3.04 -4.25 6.34
CA VAL A 3 -2.82 -5.53 5.67
C VAL A 3 -4.13 -5.98 5.04
N GLY A 4 -4.08 -6.38 3.76
CA GLY A 4 -5.23 -6.77 2.98
C GLY A 4 -5.95 -5.65 2.23
N ASP A 5 -5.57 -4.38 2.40
CA ASP A 5 -6.09 -3.30 1.56
C ASP A 5 -5.61 -3.48 0.10
N GLU A 6 -6.51 -3.21 -0.84
CA GLU A 6 -6.18 -3.03 -2.25
C GLU A 6 -5.66 -1.61 -2.50
N ILE A 7 -4.52 -1.54 -3.19
CA ILE A 7 -3.83 -0.30 -3.46
C ILE A 7 -3.43 -0.19 -4.93
N GLU A 8 -3.40 1.06 -5.37
CA GLU A 8 -2.83 1.48 -6.64
C GLU A 8 -1.40 1.93 -6.45
N VAL A 9 -0.52 1.43 -7.30
CA VAL A 9 0.90 1.79 -7.37
C VAL A 9 1.13 2.61 -8.65
N MET A 10 1.63 3.83 -8.48
CA MET A 10 1.89 4.76 -9.57
C MET A 10 3.37 5.15 -9.57
N GLY A 11 4.03 5.01 -10.72
CA GLY A 11 5.44 5.36 -10.90
C GLY A 11 5.67 6.20 -12.16
N PRO A 12 6.76 6.98 -12.22
CA PRO A 12 7.08 7.77 -13.41
C PRO A 12 7.34 6.85 -14.61
N TYR A 13 6.75 7.18 -15.77
CA TYR A 13 6.88 6.43 -17.03
C TYR A 13 6.46 4.96 -16.93
N LYS A 14 5.56 4.63 -15.98
CA LYS A 14 4.97 3.30 -15.81
C LYS A 14 3.45 3.41 -15.78
N GLU A 15 2.81 2.34 -16.23
CA GLU A 15 1.37 2.17 -16.07
C GLU A 15 1.02 1.94 -14.61
N THR A 16 -0.18 2.38 -14.21
CA THR A 16 -0.71 2.14 -12.87
C THR A 16 -0.91 0.65 -12.66
N MET A 17 -0.43 0.14 -11.52
CA MET A 17 -0.55 -1.26 -11.13
C MET A 17 -1.47 -1.38 -9.92
N PHE A 18 -2.24 -2.46 -9.86
CA PHE A 18 -3.11 -2.77 -8.73
C PHE A 18 -2.54 -3.97 -7.98
N THR A 19 -2.49 -3.88 -6.66
CA THR A 19 -1.97 -4.96 -5.82
C THR A 19 -2.61 -4.91 -4.44
N LYS A 20 -2.46 -5.99 -3.68
CA LYS A 20 -2.92 -6.12 -2.29
C LYS A 20 -1.72 -6.10 -1.36
N ILE A 21 -1.87 -5.48 -0.19
CA ILE A 21 -0.85 -5.55 0.86
C ILE A 21 -0.90 -6.94 1.50
N GLU A 22 0.13 -7.75 1.26
CA GLU A 22 0.20 -9.12 1.79
C GLU A 22 0.65 -9.12 3.26
N GLU A 23 1.69 -8.37 3.58
CA GLU A 23 2.27 -8.26 4.92
C GLU A 23 2.82 -6.83 5.13
N MET A 24 2.84 -6.37 6.38
CA MET A 24 3.36 -5.05 6.76
C MET A 24 4.23 -5.16 8.00
N TYR A 25 5.33 -4.39 8.04
CA TYR A 25 6.26 -4.36 9.16
C TYR A 25 6.65 -2.92 9.50
N ASN A 26 6.98 -2.65 10.76
CA ASN A 26 7.52 -1.36 11.20
C ASN A 26 9.03 -1.23 10.86
N GLU A 27 9.65 -0.13 11.27
CA GLU A 27 11.10 0.11 11.07
C GLU A 27 11.99 -0.92 11.78
N GLU A 28 11.54 -1.41 12.94
CA GLU A 28 12.21 -2.41 13.78
C GLU A 28 12.09 -3.83 13.21
N GLY A 29 11.22 -4.04 12.21
CA GLY A 29 10.98 -5.33 11.56
C GLY A 29 9.89 -6.17 12.21
N GLU A 30 9.12 -5.60 13.14
CA GLU A 30 7.97 -6.27 13.76
C GLU A 30 6.76 -6.22 12.83
N ALA A 31 6.01 -7.31 12.78
CA ALA A 31 4.78 -7.39 12.00
C ALA A 31 3.70 -6.48 12.59
N ILE A 32 3.06 -5.68 11.74
CA ILE A 32 1.98 -4.77 12.11
C ILE A 32 0.77 -4.96 11.20
N GLU A 33 -0.43 -4.73 11.72
CA GLU A 33 -1.67 -4.91 10.95
C GLU A 33 -2.08 -3.64 10.20
N SER A 34 -1.61 -2.47 10.66
CA SER A 34 -1.95 -1.18 10.07
C SER A 34 -0.86 -0.13 10.28
N ALA A 35 -0.85 0.86 9.38
CA ALA A 35 -0.11 2.11 9.50
C ALA A 35 -1.10 3.26 9.78
N PRO A 36 -1.42 3.55 11.06
CA PRO A 36 -2.40 4.56 11.43
C PRO A 36 -1.82 5.98 11.52
N HIS A 37 -0.50 6.13 11.66
CA HIS A 37 0.15 7.42 11.89
C HIS A 37 0.72 8.02 10.59
N PRO A 38 0.48 9.32 10.32
CA PRO A 38 1.10 9.99 9.18
C PRO A 38 2.63 10.04 9.35
N ARG A 39 3.35 9.88 8.24
CA ARG A 39 4.84 9.83 8.19
C ARG A 39 5.47 8.63 8.90
N GLN A 40 4.69 7.64 9.35
CA GLN A 40 5.22 6.38 9.85
C GLN A 40 5.91 5.63 8.71
N ILE A 41 7.16 5.25 8.91
CA ILE A 41 7.90 4.42 7.96
C ILE A 41 7.50 2.97 8.19
N VAL A 42 7.05 2.30 7.14
CA VAL A 42 6.64 0.90 7.16
C VAL A 42 7.22 0.17 5.95
N LYS A 43 7.42 -1.14 6.09
CA LYS A 43 7.80 -2.03 5.00
C LYS A 43 6.57 -2.82 4.58
N LEU A 44 6.30 -2.85 3.28
CA LEU A 44 5.15 -3.54 2.69
C LEU A 44 5.63 -4.69 1.82
N LYS A 45 4.99 -5.85 1.94
CA LYS A 45 5.15 -6.95 0.99
C LYS A 45 4.05 -6.85 -0.05
N LEU A 46 4.47 -6.66 -1.31
CA LEU A 46 3.59 -6.50 -2.47
C LEU A 46 3.99 -7.54 -3.52
N SER A 47 3.01 -8.05 -4.28
CA SER A 47 3.26 -9.03 -5.34
C SER A 47 3.75 -8.39 -6.66
N VAL A 48 3.81 -7.06 -6.72
CA VAL A 48 4.25 -6.28 -7.88
C VAL A 48 5.63 -5.65 -7.65
N LYS A 49 6.39 -5.47 -8.74
CA LYS A 49 7.68 -4.76 -8.67
C LYS A 49 7.46 -3.26 -8.53
N VAL A 50 8.01 -2.69 -7.47
CA VAL A 50 7.97 -1.24 -7.20
C VAL A 50 9.36 -0.62 -7.26
N GLY A 51 9.43 0.68 -7.54
CA GLY A 51 10.67 1.45 -7.61
C GLY A 51 10.73 2.53 -6.54
N LYS A 52 11.88 3.21 -6.47
CA LYS A 52 12.06 4.40 -5.64
C LYS A 52 11.09 5.51 -6.09
N ASP A 53 10.56 6.26 -5.13
CA ASP A 53 9.69 7.43 -5.33
C ASP A 53 8.35 7.11 -6.02
N TYR A 54 7.91 5.84 -5.99
CA TYR A 54 6.58 5.45 -6.41
C TYR A 54 5.54 5.92 -5.39
N MET A 55 4.37 6.29 -5.87
CA MET A 55 3.23 6.69 -5.05
C MET A 55 2.25 5.53 -4.89
N LEU A 56 1.67 5.42 -3.70
CA LEU A 56 0.67 4.41 -3.36
C LEU A 56 -0.63 5.11 -2.97
N ARG A 57 -1.77 4.60 -3.46
CA ARG A 57 -3.09 5.11 -3.10
C ARG A 57 -4.00 3.94 -2.71
N LYS A 58 -4.79 4.11 -1.66
CA LYS A 58 -5.84 3.15 -1.32
C LYS A 58 -7.00 3.31 -2.30
N VAL A 59 -7.45 2.20 -2.89
CA VAL A 59 -8.67 2.21 -3.71
C VAL A 59 -9.86 2.42 -2.77
N ILE A 60 -10.68 3.42 -3.08
CA ILE A 60 -11.91 3.68 -2.33
C ILE A 60 -12.99 2.93 -3.11
N GLU A 61 -13.50 1.84 -2.55
CA GLU A 61 -14.76 1.29 -3.05
C GLU A 61 -15.85 2.30 -2.71
N GLU A 62 -16.34 3.04 -3.72
CA GLU A 62 -17.58 3.79 -3.55
C GLU A 62 -18.67 2.75 -3.28
N LYS A 63 -19.11 2.64 -2.02
CA LYS A 63 -20.41 2.07 -1.73
C LYS A 63 -21.43 3.01 -2.38
N VAL A 64 -21.89 2.63 -3.56
CA VAL A 64 -23.17 3.14 -4.07
C VAL A 64 -24.21 2.61 -3.09
N GLU A 65 -24.55 3.42 -2.09
CA GLU A 65 -25.77 3.20 -1.30
C GLU A 65 -26.94 3.41 -2.25
N GLU A 66 -27.55 2.31 -2.71
CA GLU A 66 -28.87 2.29 -3.36
C GLU A 66 -30.00 2.58 -2.37
#